data_AF-A0A4S8L3Z1-F1
#
_entry.id   AF-A0A4S8L3Z1-F1
#
_cell.length_a   1.000
_cell.length_b   1.000
_cell.length_c   1.000
_cell.angle_alpha   90.00
_cell.angle_beta   90.00
_cell.angle_gamma   90.00
#
_symmetry.space_group_name_H-M   'P 1'
#
loop_
_entity.id
_entity.type
_entity.pdbx_description
1 polymer ?
#
loop_
_entity_poly.entity_id
_entity_poly.type
_entity_poly.pdbx_seq_one_letter_code
_entity_poly.pdbx_strand_id
1 'polypeptide(L)'
;MGLPTHLRVLWLACLSFVVVDNVHAQNEAITTSSASVSTVSDVTSGAVVTSSLPSVSLPEQTTSSASAVTSLFSSAASTSATISASGISLSLSVLSSSPASSLSFTASNNVSSSSAAVSSSAASPTPTSNTTSGDVPFPFPPFGAQVPRLILPIVPFNFTPFPVVSQIPIPGVFVPTDPSQPPAVFSGAKGAGGEAPPVVPDFEQAWDAAFEKARNFLQGFSLEEKVNVSTGVGWQNGRCVGNIPANEEKGFPGLCLEDSPLGVRFGDFVTAFPTGIHAASTWNRKLIRLRGLFMGREHRGKGVNVALGPMMNMGGRNWEGFGADPFLAGEAAYETILGLQNAGVQGCAKHYIGNEQEHKRTSTSSFIEDRTIHEIYAHPFMRSVMAGVASVMCNLINQTYACENDKTQNDILKREFGFRGYIISDWQATLSTYGSVFSGLDMTMPGDITFKSGDSYFGGNLTTYVRNNTIPENRVDDMAERIIAAWFLLHQDSPDYPSVNFNAVHIDDDATNERVNVQADHFKLVREMGSRGMVLLKNDHFALPLTGSERSILIAGLDAAPQPGGPNYATVNEPKIKSE
;
A
#
# COMPACT_ATOMS: atom_id res chain seq x y z
N MET A 1 -62.33 -8.62 16.10
CA MET A 1 -61.40 -8.69 14.95
C MET A 1 -60.70 -7.35 14.84
N GLY A 2 -59.47 -7.26 15.33
CA GLY A 2 -58.63 -6.07 15.16
C GLY A 2 -57.22 -6.56 14.90
N LEU A 3 -56.74 -6.43 13.66
CA LEU A 3 -55.34 -6.63 13.33
C LEU A 3 -54.58 -5.34 13.65
N PRO A 4 -53.45 -5.40 14.38
CA PRO A 4 -52.47 -4.33 14.34
C PRO A 4 -51.47 -4.64 13.21
N THR A 5 -51.58 -3.92 12.10
CA THR A 5 -50.54 -3.85 11.06
C THR A 5 -49.42 -2.93 11.54
N HIS A 6 -48.48 -3.47 12.33
CA HIS A 6 -47.19 -2.82 12.52
C HIS A 6 -46.22 -3.31 11.43
N LEU A 7 -46.16 -2.56 10.34
CA LEU A 7 -45.08 -2.68 9.36
C LEU A 7 -43.81 -2.17 10.05
N ARG A 8 -42.90 -3.08 10.41
CA ARG A 8 -41.58 -2.70 10.95
C ARG A 8 -40.62 -2.51 9.79
N VAL A 9 -40.26 -1.25 9.53
CA VAL A 9 -39.21 -0.90 8.57
C VAL A 9 -37.87 -1.00 9.29
N LEU A 10 -37.06 -1.98 8.92
CA LEU A 10 -35.67 -2.12 9.38
C LEU A 10 -34.76 -1.45 8.35
N TRP A 11 -33.96 -0.47 8.77
CA TRP A 11 -32.85 0.04 7.97
C TRP A 11 -31.61 -0.80 8.29
N LEU A 12 -31.32 -1.81 7.47
CA LEU A 12 -29.97 -2.35 7.36
C LEU A 12 -29.24 -1.55 6.27
N ALA A 13 -28.13 -0.92 6.62
CA ALA A 13 -27.09 -0.64 5.63
C ALA A 13 -26.40 -1.98 5.34
N CYS A 14 -26.78 -2.63 4.25
CA CYS A 14 -26.23 -3.90 3.81
C CYS A 14 -25.28 -3.64 2.65
N LEU A 15 -23.98 -3.54 2.93
CA LEU A 15 -22.96 -3.62 1.89
C LEU A 15 -23.05 -4.99 1.21
N SER A 16 -23.38 -4.96 -0.08
CA SER A 16 -23.44 -6.13 -0.96
C SER A 16 -22.09 -6.83 -1.08
N PHE A 17 -21.97 -8.01 -0.49
CA PHE A 17 -21.04 -9.05 -0.94
C PHE A 17 -21.85 -10.26 -1.38
N VAL A 18 -22.04 -10.41 -2.68
CA VAL A 18 -22.54 -11.66 -3.26
C VAL A 18 -21.33 -12.50 -3.64
N VAL A 19 -21.10 -13.58 -2.90
CA VAL A 19 -20.31 -14.71 -3.39
C VAL A 19 -21.19 -15.43 -4.40
N VAL A 20 -20.90 -15.31 -5.69
CA VAL A 20 -21.54 -16.13 -6.72
C VAL A 20 -20.75 -17.42 -6.82
N ASP A 21 -21.23 -18.49 -6.18
CA ASP A 21 -20.80 -19.85 -6.49
C ASP A 21 -21.38 -20.22 -7.87
N ASN A 22 -20.57 -20.09 -8.92
CA ASN A 22 -20.93 -20.54 -10.27
C ASN A 22 -20.34 -21.94 -10.50
N VAL A 23 -20.94 -22.96 -9.88
CA VAL A 23 -20.65 -24.35 -10.25
C VAL A 23 -21.47 -24.68 -11.49
N HIS A 24 -20.83 -24.62 -12.66
CA HIS A 24 -21.36 -25.24 -13.87
C HIS A 24 -21.32 -26.76 -13.69
N ALA A 25 -22.47 -27.36 -13.43
CA ALA A 25 -22.67 -28.80 -13.49
C ALA A 25 -22.59 -29.26 -14.96
N GLN A 26 -21.46 -29.84 -15.36
CA GLN A 26 -21.38 -30.71 -16.52
C GLN A 26 -21.91 -32.09 -16.11
N ASN A 27 -23.02 -32.50 -16.75
CA ASN A 27 -23.60 -33.83 -16.65
C ASN A 27 -22.67 -34.86 -17.29
N GLU A 28 -22.12 -35.79 -16.50
CA GLU A 28 -21.82 -37.14 -17.01
C GLU A 28 -22.33 -38.20 -16.02
N ALA A 29 -23.10 -39.14 -16.55
CA ALA A 29 -23.75 -40.21 -15.83
C ALA A 29 -22.79 -41.37 -15.60
N ILE A 30 -22.58 -41.77 -14.34
CA ILE A 30 -22.13 -43.12 -13.98
C ILE A 30 -22.93 -43.63 -12.79
N THR A 31 -23.42 -44.85 -12.99
CA THR A 31 -24.34 -45.66 -12.18
C THR A 31 -23.83 -46.07 -10.79
N THR A 32 -24.73 -45.90 -9.81
CA THR A 32 -25.03 -46.76 -8.63
C THR A 32 -23.90 -47.49 -7.90
N SER A 33 -23.71 -47.19 -6.61
CA SER A 33 -24.03 -48.16 -5.54
C SER A 33 -24.11 -47.47 -4.17
N SER A 34 -25.11 -47.91 -3.42
CA SER A 34 -25.49 -47.49 -2.07
C SER A 34 -24.60 -48.10 -0.99
N ALA A 35 -24.18 -47.32 0.00
CA ALA A 35 -24.06 -47.79 1.39
C ALA A 35 -24.02 -46.61 2.40
N SER A 36 -24.77 -46.82 3.47
CA SER A 36 -25.14 -46.00 4.62
C SER A 36 -24.02 -45.30 5.41
N VAL A 37 -24.37 -44.11 5.87
CA VAL A 37 -23.83 -43.39 7.03
C VAL A 37 -23.85 -44.26 8.30
N SER A 38 -22.76 -44.25 9.05
CA SER A 38 -22.79 -44.50 10.50
C SER A 38 -21.75 -43.62 11.22
N THR A 39 -22.26 -42.86 12.18
CA THR A 39 -21.57 -41.99 13.13
C THR A 39 -20.98 -42.80 14.29
N VAL A 40 -19.72 -42.57 14.69
CA VAL A 40 -19.25 -42.80 16.07
C VAL A 40 -18.20 -41.74 16.45
N SER A 41 -18.39 -41.21 17.65
CA SER A 41 -17.65 -40.15 18.34
C SER A 41 -16.37 -40.63 19.04
N ASP A 42 -15.43 -39.70 19.18
CA ASP A 42 -14.34 -39.54 20.17
C ASP A 42 -13.93 -40.71 21.10
N VAL A 43 -12.63 -41.05 21.10
CA VAL A 43 -11.80 -41.21 22.33
C VAL A 43 -10.32 -40.89 22.02
N THR A 44 -9.71 -40.18 22.97
CA THR A 44 -8.30 -39.77 23.12
C THR A 44 -7.30 -40.92 23.33
N SER A 45 -6.06 -40.77 22.83
CA SER A 45 -4.79 -41.03 23.56
C SER A 45 -3.60 -41.02 22.59
N GLY A 46 -2.48 -40.43 23.04
CA GLY A 46 -1.27 -40.29 22.25
C GLY A 46 -0.37 -41.54 22.26
N ALA A 47 0.47 -41.65 21.23
CA ALA A 47 1.82 -42.21 21.34
C ALA A 47 2.61 -41.87 20.07
N VAL A 48 3.83 -41.38 20.30
CA VAL A 48 4.91 -41.22 19.34
C VAL A 48 5.37 -42.62 18.89
N VAL A 49 5.42 -42.87 17.57
CA VAL A 49 6.25 -43.93 16.98
C VAL A 49 6.84 -43.44 15.66
N THR A 50 8.17 -43.50 15.61
CA THR A 50 9.06 -43.33 14.45
C THR A 50 8.91 -44.47 13.44
N SER A 51 8.92 -44.18 12.14
CA SER A 51 9.26 -45.18 11.12
C SER A 51 9.91 -44.55 9.89
N SER A 52 11.08 -45.08 9.56
CA SER A 52 12.00 -44.76 8.47
C SER A 52 11.66 -45.46 7.14
N LEU A 53 11.80 -44.71 6.03
CA LEU A 53 12.41 -45.03 4.70
C LEU A 53 11.87 -46.21 3.85
N PRO A 54 11.88 -46.14 2.49
CA PRO A 54 13.14 -46.28 1.73
C PRO A 54 13.32 -45.40 0.49
N SER A 55 14.59 -45.02 0.29
CA SER A 55 15.24 -44.58 -0.94
C SER A 55 15.52 -45.77 -1.87
N VAL A 56 15.38 -45.57 -3.19
CA VAL A 56 15.86 -46.49 -4.23
C VAL A 56 16.82 -45.75 -5.15
N SER A 57 17.96 -46.39 -5.44
CA SER A 57 19.10 -45.92 -6.22
C SER A 57 19.47 -46.90 -7.33
N LEU A 58 20.22 -46.40 -8.32
CA LEU A 58 21.20 -47.04 -9.25
C LEU A 58 20.80 -47.10 -10.76
N PRO A 59 21.76 -47.18 -11.71
CA PRO A 59 23.25 -47.20 -11.58
C PRO A 59 24.06 -46.25 -12.52
N GLU A 60 25.34 -46.10 -12.17
CA GLU A 60 26.46 -45.58 -13.00
C GLU A 60 27.10 -46.65 -13.91
N GLN A 61 27.78 -46.23 -14.99
CA GLN A 61 29.06 -46.82 -15.44
C GLN A 61 29.95 -45.85 -16.27
N THR A 62 31.07 -45.44 -15.67
CA THR A 62 32.49 -45.47 -16.13
C THR A 62 32.93 -44.96 -17.52
N THR A 63 33.94 -44.05 -17.58
CA THR A 63 35.40 -44.35 -17.76
C THR A 63 36.27 -43.09 -18.02
N SER A 64 37.43 -43.01 -17.31
CA SER A 64 38.81 -42.51 -17.65
C SER A 64 39.05 -41.30 -18.59
N SER A 65 40.05 -40.42 -18.47
CA SER A 65 41.38 -40.44 -17.80
C SER A 65 42.08 -39.07 -17.91
N ALA A 66 42.85 -38.72 -16.87
CA ALA A 66 44.17 -38.06 -16.80
C ALA A 66 44.60 -36.96 -17.81
N SER A 67 45.07 -35.82 -17.29
CA SER A 67 46.53 -35.52 -17.16
C SER A 67 46.80 -34.23 -16.38
N ALA A 68 47.85 -34.29 -15.56
CA ALA A 68 48.39 -33.25 -14.69
C ALA A 68 49.38 -32.31 -15.40
N VAL A 69 49.81 -31.24 -14.71
CA VAL A 69 51.21 -30.73 -14.50
C VAL A 69 51.11 -29.28 -13.97
N THR A 70 51.20 -29.03 -12.65
CA THR A 70 52.37 -28.59 -11.85
C THR A 70 53.07 -27.27 -12.23
N SER A 71 53.07 -26.29 -11.32
CA SER A 71 54.24 -25.75 -10.57
C SER A 71 53.83 -24.45 -9.85
N LEU A 72 53.83 -24.35 -8.50
CA LEU A 72 54.93 -24.21 -7.53
C LEU A 72 55.60 -22.84 -7.50
N PHE A 73 55.45 -22.11 -6.38
CA PHE A 73 56.47 -21.51 -5.47
C PHE A 73 55.67 -20.71 -4.39
N SER A 74 55.59 -21.15 -3.12
CA SER A 74 56.51 -20.85 -1.97
C SER A 74 56.83 -19.34 -1.85
N SER A 75 56.70 -18.63 -0.73
CA SER A 75 56.93 -18.91 0.70
C SER A 75 56.41 -17.69 1.52
N ALA A 76 55.77 -17.86 2.69
CA ALA A 76 56.32 -17.64 4.05
C ALA A 76 57.13 -16.32 4.24
N ALA A 77 57.04 -15.52 5.31
CA ALA A 77 56.31 -15.51 6.57
C ALA A 77 56.51 -14.13 7.25
N SER A 78 55.69 -13.86 8.28
CA SER A 78 55.99 -13.09 9.52
C SER A 78 56.40 -11.61 9.43
N THR A 79 55.70 -10.72 10.13
CA THR A 79 56.02 -10.30 11.51
C THR A 79 55.07 -9.18 12.00
N SER A 80 54.85 -9.20 13.31
CA SER A 80 54.06 -8.29 14.14
C SER A 80 54.62 -6.87 14.23
N ALA A 81 53.76 -5.86 14.44
CA ALA A 81 54.00 -4.77 15.40
C ALA A 81 52.74 -3.95 15.66
N THR A 82 52.35 -3.90 16.94
CA THR A 82 51.59 -2.84 17.62
C THR A 82 52.27 -1.48 17.52
N ILE A 83 51.50 -0.37 17.46
CA ILE A 83 51.52 0.77 18.41
C ILE A 83 50.72 2.01 17.90
N SER A 84 49.90 2.51 18.84
CA SER A 84 49.44 3.87 19.14
C SER A 84 48.45 4.68 18.29
N ALA A 85 47.52 5.20 19.10
CA ALA A 85 46.61 6.31 18.90
C ALA A 85 47.31 7.67 18.78
N SER A 86 46.68 8.52 17.96
CA SER A 86 46.68 9.97 18.00
C SER A 86 45.46 10.38 17.17
N GLY A 87 44.41 11.02 17.68
CA GLY A 87 44.41 12.13 18.61
C GLY A 87 44.51 13.43 17.82
N ILE A 88 43.46 13.80 17.07
CA ILE A 88 43.32 15.15 16.51
C ILE A 88 41.95 15.68 16.93
N SER A 89 42.03 16.63 17.85
CA SER A 89 40.98 17.52 18.29
C SER A 89 40.81 18.63 17.24
N LEU A 90 39.58 18.91 16.80
CA LEU A 90 39.25 20.14 16.07
C LEU A 90 38.19 20.90 16.87
N SER A 91 38.66 22.00 17.43
CA SER A 91 37.93 22.99 18.21
C SER A 91 36.88 23.73 17.37
N LEU A 92 35.65 23.82 17.88
CA LEU A 92 34.66 24.78 17.43
C LEU A 92 35.09 26.20 17.85
N SER A 93 35.29 27.08 16.88
CA SER A 93 35.31 28.53 17.09
C SER A 93 33.99 29.13 16.59
N VAL A 94 33.19 29.59 17.54
CA VAL A 94 32.01 30.44 17.33
C VAL A 94 32.49 31.85 17.00
N LEU A 95 32.03 32.42 15.88
CA LEU A 95 32.01 33.86 15.66
C LEU A 95 30.84 34.26 14.77
N SER A 96 30.04 35.15 15.30
CA SER A 96 28.84 35.78 14.75
C SER A 96 29.17 36.86 13.71
N SER A 97 28.35 36.98 12.65
CA SER A 97 28.07 38.28 12.01
C SER A 97 26.82 38.22 11.12
N SER A 98 25.91 39.18 11.33
CA SER A 98 24.62 39.38 10.67
C SER A 98 24.74 40.17 9.33
N PRO A 99 23.66 40.69 8.68
CA PRO A 99 23.38 40.42 7.26
C PRO A 99 23.48 41.65 6.33
N ALA A 100 23.64 41.42 5.03
CA ALA A 100 23.50 42.39 3.92
C ALA A 100 23.76 41.63 2.59
N SER A 101 23.16 41.84 1.43
CA SER A 101 22.09 42.71 0.93
C SER A 101 21.70 42.16 -0.44
N SER A 102 20.41 42.20 -0.78
CA SER A 102 19.89 41.92 -2.12
C SER A 102 20.21 43.08 -3.08
N LEU A 103 20.72 42.75 -4.28
CA LEU A 103 20.88 43.68 -5.39
C LEU A 103 19.70 43.55 -6.37
N SER A 104 19.08 44.69 -6.66
CA SER A 104 18.00 44.86 -7.65
C SER A 104 18.56 45.39 -8.97
N PHE A 105 17.93 45.03 -10.09
CA PHE A 105 18.00 45.78 -11.36
C PHE A 105 16.60 45.91 -12.00
N THR A 106 16.20 47.16 -12.22
CA THR A 106 15.13 47.72 -13.09
C THR A 106 15.50 47.61 -14.59
N ALA A 107 14.68 47.73 -15.65
CA ALA A 107 13.36 48.30 -15.99
C ALA A 107 12.86 47.59 -17.31
N SER A 108 11.60 47.63 -17.79
CA SER A 108 10.87 48.81 -18.31
C SER A 108 9.43 48.49 -18.78
N ASN A 109 8.50 49.42 -18.46
CA ASN A 109 7.33 49.95 -19.17
C ASN A 109 6.50 49.11 -20.17
N ASN A 110 5.17 49.04 -19.95
CA ASN A 110 4.21 49.86 -20.73
C ASN A 110 2.81 49.99 -20.10
N VAL A 111 2.17 51.12 -20.41
CA VAL A 111 0.93 51.70 -19.86
C VAL A 111 -0.34 51.20 -20.57
N SER A 112 -1.49 51.11 -19.89
CA SER A 112 -2.79 51.75 -20.27
C SER A 112 -3.99 51.38 -19.34
N SER A 113 -4.57 52.44 -18.72
CA SER A 113 -6.00 52.76 -18.40
C SER A 113 -7.06 51.64 -18.29
N SER A 114 -8.13 51.67 -17.49
CA SER A 114 -8.85 52.58 -16.58
C SER A 114 -10.08 51.77 -16.08
N SER A 115 -10.63 51.91 -14.87
CA SER A 115 -11.80 52.78 -14.64
C SER A 115 -12.38 52.61 -13.21
N ALA A 116 -12.87 53.76 -12.73
CA ALA A 116 -13.64 54.15 -11.56
C ALA A 116 -14.42 53.13 -10.70
N ALA A 117 -14.36 53.38 -9.39
CA ALA A 117 -15.29 52.94 -8.35
C ALA A 117 -16.50 53.87 -8.24
N VAL A 118 -17.70 53.33 -7.92
CA VAL A 118 -18.76 54.05 -7.18
C VAL A 118 -19.64 53.04 -6.42
N SER A 119 -19.92 53.35 -5.14
CA SER A 119 -20.88 52.69 -4.25
C SER A 119 -22.30 53.26 -4.41
N SER A 120 -23.36 52.46 -4.20
CA SER A 120 -24.62 52.95 -3.59
C SER A 120 -25.65 51.84 -3.28
N SER A 121 -26.49 52.20 -2.31
CA SER A 121 -27.52 51.49 -1.53
C SER A 121 -28.94 51.46 -2.16
N ALA A 122 -29.90 50.84 -1.41
CA ALA A 122 -31.38 50.94 -1.46
C ALA A 122 -32.12 49.91 -2.34
N ALA A 123 -33.37 49.49 -2.13
CA ALA A 123 -34.36 49.45 -1.04
C ALA A 123 -35.58 48.64 -1.59
N SER A 124 -36.47 48.15 -0.73
CA SER A 124 -37.70 47.40 -1.06
C SER A 124 -38.70 48.16 -1.95
N PRO A 125 -39.65 47.44 -2.61
CA PRO A 125 -41.07 47.64 -2.25
C PRO A 125 -42.00 46.40 -2.42
N THR A 126 -43.15 46.48 -1.75
CA THR A 126 -44.48 45.83 -1.97
C THR A 126 -45.54 46.96 -1.97
N PRO A 127 -46.84 46.83 -2.38
CA PRO A 127 -47.75 45.67 -2.48
C PRO A 127 -48.59 45.64 -3.81
N THR A 128 -49.47 44.65 -4.15
CA THR A 128 -50.91 44.55 -3.79
C THR A 128 -51.61 43.25 -4.30
N SER A 129 -52.74 42.92 -3.63
CA SER A 129 -53.84 41.91 -3.74
C SER A 129 -54.37 41.45 -5.13
N ASN A 130 -55.00 40.27 -5.36
CA ASN A 130 -56.22 39.71 -4.74
C ASN A 130 -56.60 38.24 -5.18
N THR A 131 -57.19 37.45 -4.25
CA THR A 131 -58.25 36.37 -4.36
C THR A 131 -58.09 35.12 -5.28
N THR A 132 -58.54 33.87 -5.01
CA THR A 132 -59.09 33.06 -3.89
C THR A 132 -59.30 31.61 -4.39
N SER A 133 -58.94 30.60 -3.58
CA SER A 133 -59.57 29.26 -3.35
C SER A 133 -58.43 28.27 -3.01
N GLY A 134 -58.25 27.76 -1.79
CA GLY A 134 -59.22 27.20 -0.86
C GLY A 134 -58.95 25.70 -0.80
N ASP A 135 -58.04 25.26 0.08
CA ASP A 135 -58.00 23.89 0.64
C ASP A 135 -56.97 23.76 1.78
N VAL A 136 -57.23 22.78 2.64
CA VAL A 136 -56.98 22.72 4.10
C VAL A 136 -55.54 22.26 4.46
N PRO A 137 -54.88 22.80 5.51
CA PRO A 137 -53.48 22.49 5.79
C PRO A 137 -53.28 21.23 6.64
N PHE A 138 -52.44 20.31 6.16
CA PHE A 138 -51.69 19.38 7.02
C PHE A 138 -50.41 20.09 7.51
N PRO A 139 -50.06 20.02 8.81
CA PRO A 139 -48.91 20.76 9.33
C PRO A 139 -47.61 20.05 8.94
N PHE A 140 -46.87 20.64 8.00
CA PHE A 140 -45.43 20.40 7.88
C PHE A 140 -44.72 21.15 9.02
N PRO A 141 -43.74 20.53 9.72
CA PRO A 141 -42.89 21.29 10.62
C PRO A 141 -42.01 22.25 9.81
N PRO A 142 -41.65 23.43 10.34
CA PRO A 142 -40.83 24.39 9.64
C PRO A 142 -39.42 23.83 9.38
N PHE A 143 -38.95 23.99 8.15
CA PHE A 143 -37.53 23.91 7.81
C PHE A 143 -36.77 24.91 8.69
N GLY A 144 -35.90 24.41 9.57
CA GLY A 144 -35.11 25.26 10.47
C GLY A 144 -34.64 24.64 11.78
N ALA A 145 -34.88 23.35 12.05
CA ALA A 145 -34.26 22.70 13.21
C ALA A 145 -32.79 22.40 12.90
N GLN A 146 -31.89 23.28 13.34
CA GLN A 146 -30.49 22.91 13.56
C GLN A 146 -30.50 21.68 14.49
N VAL A 147 -30.12 20.52 13.96
CA VAL A 147 -29.75 19.39 14.80
C VAL A 147 -28.56 19.90 15.64
N PRO A 148 -28.66 19.96 16.98
CA PRO A 148 -27.53 20.35 17.79
C PRO A 148 -26.39 19.40 17.46
N ARG A 149 -25.20 19.91 17.11
CA ARG A 149 -24.00 19.08 17.03
C ARG A 149 -23.96 18.25 18.31
N LEU A 150 -23.91 16.93 18.17
CA LEU A 150 -23.65 16.04 19.28
C LEU A 150 -22.21 16.33 19.74
N ILE A 151 -22.05 17.29 20.64
CA ILE A 151 -20.77 17.50 21.33
C ILE A 151 -20.73 16.41 22.39
N LEU A 152 -20.02 15.33 22.08
CA LEU A 152 -19.68 14.34 23.09
C LEU A 152 -18.99 15.08 24.25
N PRO A 153 -19.40 14.86 25.51
CA PRO A 153 -18.78 15.53 26.63
C PRO A 153 -17.29 15.20 26.63
N ILE A 154 -16.45 16.24 26.49
CA ILE A 154 -15.00 16.11 26.65
C ILE A 154 -14.77 15.80 28.12
N VAL A 155 -14.59 14.52 28.43
CA VAL A 155 -14.18 14.11 29.76
C VAL A 155 -12.69 14.45 29.88
N PRO A 156 -12.26 15.23 30.87
CA PRO A 156 -10.84 15.49 31.06
C PRO A 156 -10.12 14.16 31.32
N PHE A 157 -9.30 13.76 30.35
CA PHE A 157 -8.38 12.65 30.50
C PHE A 157 -7.08 13.21 31.06
N ASN A 158 -6.58 12.66 32.16
CA ASN A 158 -5.25 13.00 32.65
C ASN A 158 -4.23 12.43 31.66
N PHE A 159 -3.65 13.30 30.84
CA PHE A 159 -2.52 12.96 30.01
C PHE A 159 -1.35 12.57 30.91
N THR A 160 -1.04 11.28 30.98
CA THR A 160 0.28 10.81 31.38
C THR A 160 1.23 11.08 30.21
N PRO A 161 2.34 11.81 30.42
CA PRO A 161 3.39 11.92 29.42
C PRO A 161 3.72 10.53 28.87
N PHE A 162 3.87 10.42 27.55
CA PHE A 162 4.40 9.20 26.95
C PHE A 162 5.67 8.82 27.69
N PRO A 163 5.87 7.53 28.02
CA PRO A 163 7.09 7.09 28.67
C PRO A 163 8.27 7.61 27.84
N VAL A 164 9.21 8.28 28.51
CA VAL A 164 10.44 8.73 27.85
C VAL A 164 11.09 7.48 27.26
N VAL A 165 11.25 7.47 25.94
CA VAL A 165 11.82 6.31 25.24
C VAL A 165 13.18 6.01 25.87
N SER A 166 13.29 4.82 26.45
CA SER A 166 14.55 4.33 26.99
C SER A 166 15.62 4.41 25.91
N GLN A 167 16.72 5.11 26.17
CA GLN A 167 17.90 5.13 25.29
C GLN A 167 18.60 3.76 25.26
N ILE A 168 18.24 2.86 26.18
CA ILE A 168 18.68 1.47 26.18
C ILE A 168 17.60 0.66 25.45
N PRO A 169 17.92 0.05 24.30
CA PRO A 169 17.01 -0.87 23.62
C PRO A 169 16.58 -1.96 24.60
N ILE A 170 15.28 -2.25 24.68
CA ILE A 170 14.80 -3.36 25.50
C ILE A 170 15.33 -4.66 24.84
N PRO A 171 16.23 -5.41 25.49
CA PRO A 171 16.79 -6.61 24.89
C PRO A 171 15.69 -7.63 24.56
N GLY A 172 15.72 -8.21 23.37
CA GLY A 172 14.70 -9.17 22.90
C GLY A 172 13.44 -8.56 22.28
N VAL A 173 13.35 -7.22 22.15
CA VAL A 173 12.28 -6.57 21.39
C VAL A 173 12.54 -6.58 19.89
N PHE A 174 13.80 -6.47 19.46
CA PHE A 174 14.19 -6.47 18.04
C PHE A 174 14.81 -7.80 17.67
N VAL A 175 14.07 -8.62 16.91
CA VAL A 175 14.52 -9.96 16.50
C VAL A 175 14.90 -9.92 15.01
N PRO A 176 16.11 -10.34 14.62
CA PRO A 176 16.48 -10.49 13.22
C PRO A 176 15.42 -11.31 12.48
N THR A 177 14.82 -10.71 11.47
CA THR A 177 13.63 -11.24 10.80
C THR A 177 13.85 -11.28 9.30
N ASP A 178 13.55 -12.43 8.70
CA ASP A 178 13.38 -12.57 7.26
C ASP A 178 11.92 -12.23 6.89
N PRO A 179 11.65 -11.42 5.85
CA PRO A 179 10.29 -11.10 5.43
C PRO A 179 9.40 -12.32 5.12
N SER A 180 9.98 -13.46 4.72
CA SER A 180 9.29 -14.73 4.50
C SER A 180 8.83 -15.42 5.78
N GLN A 181 9.27 -14.94 6.96
CA GLN A 181 8.93 -15.49 8.27
C GLN A 181 8.75 -14.37 9.31
N PRO A 182 7.75 -13.47 9.17
CA PRO A 182 7.53 -12.42 10.14
C PRO A 182 7.09 -13.00 11.50
N PRO A 183 7.42 -12.34 12.62
CA PRO A 183 6.99 -12.77 13.96
C PRO A 183 5.49 -12.94 14.03
N ALA A 184 4.97 -13.79 14.91
CA ALA A 184 3.53 -13.95 15.10
C ALA A 184 2.84 -12.63 15.45
N VAL A 185 1.57 -12.49 15.06
CA VAL A 185 0.75 -11.31 15.37
C VAL A 185 0.65 -11.15 16.89
N PHE A 186 0.99 -9.97 17.39
CA PHE A 186 0.81 -9.65 18.81
C PHE A 186 -0.69 -9.61 19.13
N SER A 187 -1.16 -10.55 19.95
CA SER A 187 -2.60 -10.71 20.25
C SER A 187 -3.10 -9.86 21.42
N GLY A 188 -2.20 -9.26 22.22
CA GLY A 188 -2.54 -8.42 23.37
C GLY A 188 -3.45 -9.07 24.43
N ALA A 189 -3.73 -10.37 24.31
CA ALA A 189 -4.66 -11.07 25.19
C ALA A 189 -3.92 -11.58 26.42
N LYS A 190 -4.37 -11.14 27.60
CA LYS A 190 -3.98 -11.75 28.88
C LYS A 190 -4.41 -13.23 28.91
N GLY A 191 -3.50 -14.11 28.53
CA GLY A 191 -3.53 -15.52 28.94
C GLY A 191 -2.95 -15.65 30.36
N ALA A 192 -3.36 -16.70 31.09
CA ALA A 192 -3.10 -16.93 32.50
C ALA A 192 -1.62 -17.14 32.94
N GLY A 193 -0.62 -16.67 32.18
CA GLY A 193 0.80 -17.01 32.36
C GLY A 193 1.81 -15.87 32.25
N GLY A 194 1.40 -14.60 32.25
CA GLY A 194 2.30 -13.46 32.08
C GLY A 194 2.65 -13.20 30.60
N GLU A 195 2.76 -11.92 30.22
CA GLU A 195 2.94 -11.49 28.83
C GLU A 195 4.40 -11.67 28.38
N ALA A 196 4.60 -12.28 27.21
CA ALA A 196 5.81 -12.04 26.44
C ALA A 196 5.67 -10.66 25.76
N PRO A 197 6.73 -9.82 25.76
CA PRO A 197 6.67 -8.50 25.14
C PRO A 197 6.38 -8.60 23.63
N PRO A 198 5.79 -7.57 23.01
CA PRO A 198 5.63 -7.53 21.56
C PRO A 198 6.99 -7.67 20.89
N VAL A 199 7.13 -8.66 20.02
CA VAL A 199 8.32 -8.84 19.18
C VAL A 199 8.22 -7.88 18.01
N VAL A 200 9.17 -6.95 17.94
CA VAL A 200 9.37 -6.07 16.80
C VAL A 200 10.40 -6.75 15.88
N PRO A 201 10.05 -7.00 14.61
CA PRO A 201 11.00 -7.54 13.65
C PRO A 201 12.09 -6.51 13.36
N ASP A 202 13.31 -7.01 13.24
CA ASP A 202 14.46 -6.28 12.76
C ASP A 202 14.89 -6.85 11.42
N PHE A 203 14.72 -6.04 10.36
CA PHE A 203 15.04 -6.42 9.00
C PHE A 203 16.45 -5.97 8.59
N GLU A 204 17.26 -5.38 9.48
CA GLU A 204 18.56 -4.80 9.14
C GLU A 204 19.47 -5.82 8.45
N GLN A 205 19.62 -7.02 9.02
CA GLN A 205 20.44 -8.08 8.45
C GLN A 205 19.93 -8.59 7.10
N ALA A 206 18.60 -8.70 6.96
CA ALA A 206 17.97 -9.13 5.70
C ALA A 206 18.21 -8.09 4.59
N TRP A 207 18.06 -6.81 4.92
CA TRP A 207 18.40 -5.72 4.01
C TRP A 207 19.89 -5.69 3.68
N ASP A 208 20.79 -5.83 4.66
CA ASP A 208 22.25 -5.85 4.40
C ASP A 208 22.65 -6.93 3.41
N ALA A 209 22.11 -8.15 3.59
CA ALA A 209 22.32 -9.24 2.65
C ALA A 209 21.74 -8.93 1.26
N ALA A 210 20.55 -8.31 1.20
CA ALA A 210 19.93 -7.93 -0.07
C ALA A 210 20.71 -6.82 -0.80
N PHE A 211 21.24 -5.84 -0.06
CA PHE A 211 22.10 -4.78 -0.58
C PHE A 211 23.44 -5.32 -1.09
N GLU A 212 24.04 -6.27 -0.37
CA GLU A 212 25.25 -6.95 -0.84
C GLU A 212 25.02 -7.67 -2.17
N LYS A 213 23.92 -8.43 -2.28
CA LYS A 213 23.51 -9.06 -3.55
C LYS A 213 23.27 -8.03 -4.64
N ALA A 214 22.56 -6.94 -4.34
CA ALA A 214 22.26 -5.88 -5.31
C ALA A 214 23.53 -5.23 -5.84
N ARG A 215 24.50 -4.88 -4.98
CA ARG A 215 25.79 -4.32 -5.40
C ARG A 215 26.54 -5.28 -6.31
N ASN A 216 26.62 -6.55 -5.94
CA ASN A 216 27.30 -7.55 -6.75
C ASN A 216 26.62 -7.75 -8.11
N PHE A 217 25.29 -7.73 -8.15
CA PHE A 217 24.50 -7.82 -9.38
C PHE A 217 24.72 -6.62 -10.31
N LEU A 218 24.80 -5.41 -9.74
CA LEU A 218 24.94 -4.15 -10.48
C LEU A 218 26.37 -3.82 -10.93
N GLN A 219 27.41 -4.52 -10.44
CA GLN A 219 28.81 -4.27 -10.83
C GLN A 219 29.04 -4.34 -12.35
N GLY A 220 28.27 -5.16 -13.06
CA GLY A 220 28.36 -5.33 -14.52
C GLY A 220 27.42 -4.44 -15.33
N PHE A 221 26.64 -3.56 -14.69
CA PHE A 221 25.68 -2.69 -15.37
C PHE A 221 26.33 -1.40 -15.83
N SER A 222 26.07 -1.01 -17.07
CA SER A 222 26.30 0.33 -17.60
C SER A 222 25.36 1.35 -16.96
N LEU A 223 25.68 2.64 -17.12
CA LEU A 223 24.83 3.74 -16.67
C LEU A 223 23.39 3.61 -17.22
N GLU A 224 23.22 3.36 -18.52
CA GLU A 224 21.91 3.18 -19.12
C GLU A 224 21.12 2.00 -18.54
N GLU A 225 21.79 0.89 -18.25
CA GLU A 225 21.13 -0.27 -17.65
C GLU A 225 20.66 0.05 -16.21
N LYS A 226 21.46 0.78 -15.43
CA LYS A 226 21.04 1.27 -14.10
C LYS A 226 19.88 2.26 -14.19
N VAL A 227 19.91 3.17 -15.17
CA VAL A 227 18.80 4.10 -15.43
C VAL A 227 17.52 3.36 -15.84
N ASN A 228 17.64 2.30 -16.63
CA ASN A 228 16.48 1.47 -17.02
C ASN A 228 15.81 0.80 -15.82
N VAL A 229 16.56 0.39 -14.79
CA VAL A 229 15.98 -0.14 -13.53
C VAL A 229 15.09 0.89 -12.83
N SER A 230 15.36 2.19 -13.02
CA SER A 230 14.61 3.31 -12.42
C SER A 230 13.53 3.92 -13.32
N THR A 231 13.42 3.50 -14.59
CA THR A 231 12.57 4.17 -15.58
C THR A 231 11.49 3.22 -16.07
N GLY A 232 10.23 3.54 -15.76
CA GLY A 232 9.11 2.81 -16.35
C GLY A 232 9.11 2.87 -17.88
N VAL A 233 8.59 1.83 -18.51
CA VAL A 233 8.57 1.69 -19.98
C VAL A 233 7.55 2.57 -20.71
N GLY A 234 6.74 3.34 -19.97
CA GLY A 234 5.68 4.20 -20.49
C GLY A 234 4.27 3.60 -20.30
N TRP A 235 3.26 4.46 -20.36
CA TRP A 235 1.87 4.07 -20.11
C TRP A 235 1.37 3.05 -21.14
N GLN A 236 0.80 1.95 -20.63
CA GLN A 236 0.30 0.82 -21.43
C GLN A 236 1.38 0.13 -22.30
N ASN A 237 2.66 0.32 -21.99
CA ASN A 237 3.75 -0.31 -22.72
C ASN A 237 4.29 -1.56 -21.99
N GLY A 238 3.40 -2.48 -21.64
CA GLY A 238 3.74 -3.70 -20.88
C GLY A 238 2.47 -4.42 -20.44
N ARG A 239 2.60 -5.48 -19.64
CA ARG A 239 1.45 -6.28 -19.18
C ARG A 239 0.80 -5.71 -17.93
N CYS A 240 1.56 -5.04 -17.06
CA CYS A 240 1.06 -4.52 -15.79
C CYS A 240 0.75 -3.01 -15.87
N VAL A 241 0.09 -2.43 -14.87
CA VAL A 241 -0.18 -0.97 -14.85
C VAL A 241 1.09 -0.11 -14.80
N GLY A 242 2.19 -0.66 -14.29
CA GLY A 242 3.54 -0.11 -14.42
C GLY A 242 4.54 -1.24 -14.66
N ASN A 243 5.56 -1.01 -15.49
CA ASN A 243 6.57 -2.02 -15.78
C ASN A 243 7.97 -1.39 -15.83
N ILE A 244 8.94 -2.07 -15.24
CA ILE A 244 10.37 -1.82 -15.46
C ILE A 244 10.86 -2.80 -16.52
N PRO A 245 11.65 -2.35 -17.52
CA PRO A 245 12.09 -3.21 -18.60
C PRO A 245 12.96 -4.37 -18.10
N ALA A 246 12.85 -5.51 -18.78
CA ALA A 246 13.78 -6.62 -18.59
C ALA A 246 15.18 -6.28 -19.11
N ASN A 247 16.20 -6.90 -18.52
CA ASN A 247 17.54 -6.99 -19.03
C ASN A 247 17.98 -8.46 -19.02
N GLU A 248 17.65 -9.17 -20.10
CA GLU A 248 17.90 -10.61 -20.25
C GLU A 248 19.40 -10.94 -20.19
N GLU A 249 20.26 -10.09 -20.74
CA GLU A 249 21.72 -10.29 -20.73
C GLU A 249 22.30 -10.31 -19.31
N LYS A 250 21.66 -9.59 -18.37
CA LYS A 250 22.02 -9.57 -16.95
C LYS A 250 21.19 -10.53 -16.10
N GLY A 251 20.22 -11.23 -16.69
CA GLY A 251 19.30 -12.12 -15.96
C GLY A 251 18.27 -11.38 -15.11
N PHE A 252 17.94 -10.12 -15.44
CA PHE A 252 16.88 -9.37 -14.77
C PHE A 252 15.58 -9.43 -15.58
N PRO A 253 14.48 -10.02 -15.07
CA PRO A 253 13.24 -10.16 -15.84
C PRO A 253 12.42 -8.86 -15.94
N GLY A 254 12.88 -7.77 -15.33
CA GLY A 254 12.09 -6.56 -15.14
C GLY A 254 11.22 -6.64 -13.90
N LEU A 255 10.36 -5.64 -13.70
CA LEU A 255 9.40 -5.63 -12.60
C LEU A 255 7.99 -5.31 -13.12
N CYS A 256 7.02 -6.11 -12.69
CA CYS A 256 5.61 -5.82 -12.82
C CYS A 256 5.09 -5.11 -11.56
N LEU A 257 4.56 -3.90 -11.72
CA LEU A 257 3.92 -3.14 -10.66
C LEU A 257 2.42 -3.14 -10.90
N GLU A 258 1.64 -3.65 -9.96
CA GLU A 258 0.20 -3.84 -10.14
C GLU A 258 -0.63 -3.26 -8.99
N ASP A 259 -1.73 -2.58 -9.36
CA ASP A 259 -2.77 -2.20 -8.41
C ASP A 259 -3.47 -3.46 -7.89
N SER A 260 -4.11 -3.47 -6.73
CA SER A 260 -4.56 -2.36 -5.90
C SER A 260 -4.40 -2.69 -4.41
N PRO A 261 -4.71 -1.75 -3.49
CA PRO A 261 -4.73 -2.01 -2.04
C PRO A 261 -5.74 -3.09 -1.57
N LEU A 262 -6.57 -3.67 -2.46
CA LEU A 262 -7.58 -4.67 -2.13
C LEU A 262 -7.63 -5.90 -3.05
N GLY A 263 -6.56 -6.16 -3.81
CA GLY A 263 -6.47 -7.28 -4.75
C GLY A 263 -5.95 -6.85 -6.12
N VAL A 264 -5.63 -7.83 -6.98
CA VAL A 264 -5.07 -7.58 -8.32
C VAL A 264 -6.09 -6.89 -9.21
N ARG A 265 -5.75 -5.69 -9.71
CA ARG A 265 -6.58 -4.91 -10.61
C ARG A 265 -6.49 -5.47 -12.02
N PHE A 266 -7.59 -5.39 -12.77
CA PHE A 266 -7.68 -5.84 -14.17
C PHE A 266 -7.27 -7.30 -14.40
N GLY A 267 -7.20 -8.11 -13.34
CA GLY A 267 -7.03 -9.55 -13.40
C GLY A 267 -8.37 -10.29 -13.40
N ASP A 268 -8.36 -11.48 -13.97
CA ASP A 268 -9.41 -12.48 -13.84
C ASP A 268 -9.03 -13.57 -12.83
N PHE A 269 -10.02 -14.33 -12.35
CA PHE A 269 -9.81 -15.39 -11.36
C PHE A 269 -8.97 -14.91 -10.16
N VAL A 270 -9.32 -13.72 -9.68
CA VAL A 270 -8.73 -13.03 -8.52
C VAL A 270 -9.83 -12.69 -7.51
N THR A 271 -9.45 -12.45 -6.27
CA THR A 271 -10.38 -12.13 -5.18
C THR A 271 -10.46 -10.62 -4.98
N ALA A 272 -11.69 -10.11 -4.81
CA ALA A 272 -11.95 -8.77 -4.32
C ALA A 272 -11.95 -8.79 -2.78
N PHE A 273 -10.87 -8.34 -2.14
CA PHE A 273 -10.79 -8.31 -0.68
C PHE A 273 -11.57 -7.11 -0.11
N PRO A 274 -12.00 -7.15 1.17
CA PRO A 274 -12.61 -6.00 1.80
C PRO A 274 -11.70 -4.77 1.71
N THR A 275 -12.28 -3.58 1.61
CA THR A 275 -11.55 -2.31 1.56
C THR A 275 -10.70 -2.09 2.82
N GLY A 276 -9.72 -1.18 2.76
CA GLY A 276 -8.89 -0.85 3.92
C GLY A 276 -9.73 -0.43 5.12
N ILE A 277 -10.76 0.39 4.91
CA ILE A 277 -11.59 0.90 6.00
C ILE A 277 -12.41 -0.21 6.66
N HIS A 278 -12.85 -1.20 5.87
CA HIS A 278 -13.55 -2.38 6.39
C HIS A 278 -12.60 -3.29 7.17
N ALA A 279 -11.37 -3.47 6.67
CA ALA A 279 -10.33 -4.21 7.39
C ALA A 279 -9.98 -3.55 8.73
N ALA A 280 -9.83 -2.22 8.76
CA ALA A 280 -9.58 -1.47 10.00
C ALA A 280 -10.75 -1.57 10.98
N SER A 281 -11.99 -1.60 10.48
CA SER A 281 -13.20 -1.74 11.30
C SER A 281 -13.27 -3.07 12.06
N THR A 282 -12.45 -4.06 11.70
CA THR A 282 -12.32 -5.31 12.48
C THR A 282 -11.53 -5.14 13.77
N TRP A 283 -10.69 -4.10 13.88
CA TRP A 283 -9.71 -3.91 14.95
C TRP A 283 -8.86 -5.16 15.24
N ASN A 284 -8.64 -6.00 14.22
CA ASN A 284 -8.05 -7.32 14.37
C ASN A 284 -6.79 -7.46 13.50
N ARG A 285 -5.62 -7.30 14.14
CA ARG A 285 -4.30 -7.43 13.48
C ARG A 285 -4.14 -8.74 12.71
N LYS A 286 -4.67 -9.86 13.23
CA LYS A 286 -4.55 -11.17 12.59
C LYS A 286 -5.33 -11.23 11.28
N LEU A 287 -6.55 -10.70 11.26
CA LEU A 287 -7.35 -10.62 10.03
C LEU A 287 -6.70 -9.67 9.01
N ILE A 288 -6.16 -8.53 9.46
CA ILE A 288 -5.46 -7.57 8.61
C ILE A 288 -4.21 -8.20 7.98
N ARG A 289 -3.37 -8.91 8.76
CA ARG A 289 -2.20 -9.60 8.22
C ARG A 289 -2.55 -10.73 7.26
N LEU A 290 -3.57 -11.53 7.58
CA LEU A 290 -4.05 -12.58 6.68
C LEU A 290 -4.57 -12.00 5.36
N ARG A 291 -5.25 -10.85 5.40
CA ARG A 291 -5.66 -10.12 4.19
C ARG A 291 -4.44 -9.71 3.36
N GLY A 292 -3.42 -9.13 3.99
CA GLY A 292 -2.14 -8.81 3.33
C GLY A 292 -1.50 -10.03 2.68
N LEU A 293 -1.41 -11.16 3.41
CA LEU A 293 -0.84 -12.41 2.92
C LEU A 293 -1.58 -12.99 1.72
N PHE A 294 -2.91 -13.02 1.77
CA PHE A 294 -3.71 -13.60 0.69
C PHE A 294 -3.69 -12.69 -0.55
N MET A 295 -3.74 -11.37 -0.38
CA MET A 295 -3.48 -10.44 -1.48
C MET A 295 -2.09 -10.65 -2.09
N GLY A 296 -1.05 -10.79 -1.26
CA GLY A 296 0.31 -11.01 -1.73
C GLY A 296 0.46 -12.32 -2.51
N ARG A 297 -0.20 -13.40 -2.07
CA ARG A 297 -0.23 -14.68 -2.80
C ARG A 297 -0.88 -14.55 -4.16
N GLU A 298 -1.96 -13.79 -4.29
CA GLU A 298 -2.61 -13.56 -5.58
C GLU A 298 -1.77 -12.71 -6.52
N HIS A 299 -1.13 -11.65 -6.01
CA HIS A 299 -0.18 -10.84 -6.79
C HIS A 299 0.99 -11.71 -7.28
N ARG A 300 1.63 -12.49 -6.39
CA ARG A 300 2.72 -13.42 -6.78
C ARG A 300 2.24 -14.46 -7.78
N GLY A 301 1.05 -15.04 -7.58
CA GLY A 301 0.47 -16.03 -8.48
C GLY A 301 0.19 -15.49 -9.89
N LYS A 302 -0.04 -14.18 -10.03
CA LYS A 302 -0.15 -13.47 -11.31
C LYS A 302 1.20 -12.99 -11.88
N GLY A 303 2.31 -13.25 -11.17
CA GLY A 303 3.66 -12.82 -11.54
C GLY A 303 3.98 -11.37 -11.21
N VAL A 304 3.15 -10.70 -10.41
CA VAL A 304 3.38 -9.30 -10.00
C VAL A 304 4.54 -9.23 -9.02
N ASN A 305 5.46 -8.27 -9.20
CA ASN A 305 6.56 -8.01 -8.28
C ASN A 305 6.17 -7.03 -7.17
N VAL A 306 5.46 -5.95 -7.51
CA VAL A 306 5.12 -4.87 -6.58
C VAL A 306 3.61 -4.70 -6.50
N ALA A 307 3.04 -4.95 -5.32
CA ALA A 307 1.64 -4.65 -5.04
C ALA A 307 1.52 -3.19 -4.60
N LEU A 308 0.74 -2.41 -5.33
CA LEU A 308 0.61 -0.96 -5.12
C LEU A 308 -0.38 -0.65 -3.98
N GLY A 309 0.00 -1.05 -2.77
CA GLY A 309 -0.68 -0.80 -1.52
C GLY A 309 0.11 -1.31 -0.30
N PRO A 310 -0.35 -0.99 0.92
CA PRO A 310 -1.63 -0.36 1.25
C PRO A 310 -1.64 1.16 1.04
N MET A 311 -2.84 1.73 1.02
CA MET A 311 -3.08 3.17 1.05
C MET A 311 -3.29 3.63 2.50
N MET A 312 -2.77 4.79 2.89
CA MET A 312 -2.79 5.27 4.30
C MET A 312 -3.18 6.74 4.49
N ASN A 313 -3.50 7.50 3.44
CA ASN A 313 -4.01 8.87 3.63
C ASN A 313 -5.38 8.83 4.32
N MET A 314 -5.70 9.90 5.05
CA MET A 314 -6.91 10.05 5.87
C MET A 314 -7.98 10.92 5.18
N GLY A 315 -7.81 11.19 3.88
CA GLY A 315 -8.56 12.14 3.08
C GLY A 315 -8.59 11.76 1.59
N GLY A 316 -9.59 12.27 0.85
CA GLY A 316 -9.76 12.12 -0.61
C GLY A 316 -10.26 10.74 -1.06
N ARG A 317 -9.52 9.69 -0.71
CA ARG A 317 -9.76 8.28 -1.07
C ARG A 317 -9.82 7.37 0.17
N ASN A 318 -10.42 7.87 1.25
CA ASN A 318 -10.34 7.34 2.62
C ASN A 318 -10.70 5.86 2.75
N TRP A 319 -11.60 5.35 1.89
CA TRP A 319 -12.05 3.97 1.94
C TRP A 319 -10.95 2.97 1.56
N GLU A 320 -9.96 3.39 0.76
CA GLU A 320 -8.80 2.56 0.42
C GLU A 320 -7.86 2.38 1.61
N GLY A 321 -7.78 3.41 2.48
CA GLY A 321 -7.01 3.42 3.71
C GLY A 321 -7.80 2.94 4.91
N PHE A 322 -7.29 3.19 6.11
CA PHE A 322 -7.71 2.48 7.33
C PHE A 322 -8.50 3.36 8.33
N GLY A 323 -8.94 4.54 7.90
CA GLY A 323 -9.65 5.51 8.75
C GLY A 323 -8.78 6.70 9.13
N ALA A 324 -9.30 7.54 10.03
CA ALA A 324 -8.73 8.86 10.34
C ALA A 324 -7.83 8.88 11.60
N ASP A 325 -7.59 7.74 12.23
CA ASP A 325 -6.71 7.65 13.40
C ASP A 325 -5.30 7.19 12.97
N PRO A 326 -4.23 7.97 13.25
CA PRO A 326 -2.87 7.63 12.84
C PRO A 326 -2.37 6.31 13.41
N PHE A 327 -2.72 6.00 14.66
CA PHE A 327 -2.27 4.77 15.30
C PHE A 327 -2.93 3.55 14.65
N LEU A 328 -4.25 3.52 14.53
CA LEU A 328 -4.99 2.44 13.85
C LEU A 328 -4.53 2.27 12.41
N ALA A 329 -4.37 3.37 11.67
CA ALA A 329 -3.89 3.32 10.30
C ALA A 329 -2.45 2.77 10.22
N GLY A 330 -1.58 3.15 11.14
CA GLY A 330 -0.22 2.63 11.22
C GLY A 330 -0.15 1.15 11.59
N GLU A 331 -0.95 0.69 12.55
CA GLU A 331 -1.04 -0.72 12.91
C GLU A 331 -1.61 -1.56 11.75
N ALA A 332 -2.64 -1.08 11.07
CA ALA A 332 -3.22 -1.79 9.93
C ALA A 332 -2.26 -1.84 8.73
N ALA A 333 -1.52 -0.76 8.46
CA ALA A 333 -0.50 -0.71 7.42
C ALA A 333 0.67 -1.66 7.74
N TYR A 334 1.17 -1.62 8.98
CA TYR A 334 2.22 -2.50 9.48
C TYR A 334 1.87 -3.98 9.24
N GLU A 335 0.68 -4.40 9.68
CA GLU A 335 0.20 -5.77 9.53
C GLU A 335 -0.03 -6.16 8.06
N THR A 336 -0.53 -5.23 7.23
CA THR A 336 -0.73 -5.47 5.80
C THR A 336 0.61 -5.66 5.06
N ILE A 337 1.61 -4.83 5.35
CA ILE A 337 2.95 -4.92 4.75
C ILE A 337 3.62 -6.25 5.12
N LEU A 338 3.60 -6.65 6.40
CA LEU A 338 4.14 -7.94 6.81
C LEU A 338 3.46 -9.10 6.07
N GLY A 339 2.14 -9.02 5.84
CA GLY A 339 1.41 -10.02 5.06
C GLY A 339 1.84 -10.06 3.59
N LEU A 340 1.85 -8.91 2.90
CA LEU A 340 2.24 -8.82 1.49
C LEU A 340 3.65 -9.36 1.25
N GLN A 341 4.60 -8.93 2.07
CA GLN A 341 6.00 -9.31 1.95
C GLN A 341 6.26 -10.75 2.38
N ASN A 342 5.46 -11.30 3.30
CA ASN A 342 5.47 -12.72 3.61
C ASN A 342 5.11 -13.62 2.41
N ALA A 343 4.36 -13.10 1.44
CA ALA A 343 4.07 -13.80 0.21
C ALA A 343 5.18 -13.67 -0.85
N GLY A 344 6.24 -12.89 -0.60
CA GLY A 344 7.31 -12.60 -1.57
C GLY A 344 7.00 -11.44 -2.53
N VAL A 345 5.98 -10.63 -2.25
CA VAL A 345 5.61 -9.46 -3.08
C VAL A 345 6.00 -8.18 -2.37
N GLN A 346 6.54 -7.22 -3.13
CA GLN A 346 6.95 -5.93 -2.60
C GLN A 346 5.70 -5.12 -2.22
N GLY A 347 5.59 -4.72 -0.96
CA GLY A 347 4.58 -3.76 -0.53
C GLY A 347 4.93 -2.34 -0.95
N CYS A 348 3.92 -1.51 -1.20
CA CYS A 348 4.08 -0.11 -1.58
C CYS A 348 3.19 0.79 -0.72
N ALA A 349 3.78 1.44 0.28
CA ALA A 349 3.04 2.37 1.13
C ALA A 349 2.69 3.66 0.36
N LYS A 350 1.41 4.01 0.26
CA LYS A 350 0.94 5.16 -0.55
C LYS A 350 -0.18 5.99 0.09
N HIS A 351 -0.40 7.25 -0.28
CA HIS A 351 0.44 8.12 -1.11
C HIS A 351 1.20 9.08 -0.17
N TYR A 352 2.51 9.15 -0.31
CA TYR A 352 3.42 9.88 0.56
C TYR A 352 3.69 11.29 0.00
N ILE A 353 3.14 12.37 0.53
CA ILE A 353 2.26 12.44 1.70
C ILE A 353 1.37 13.67 1.58
N GLY A 354 0.21 13.64 2.23
CA GLY A 354 -0.71 14.79 2.23
C GLY A 354 -1.66 14.82 1.03
N ASN A 355 -1.82 13.73 0.29
CA ASN A 355 -2.89 13.60 -0.71
C ASN A 355 -4.24 13.33 -0.02
N GLU A 356 -4.75 14.34 0.70
CA GLU A 356 -5.96 14.24 1.52
C GLU A 356 -7.24 14.69 0.79
N GLN A 357 -7.16 14.98 -0.52
CA GLN A 357 -8.32 15.31 -1.35
C GLN A 357 -8.06 15.04 -2.84
N GLU A 358 -9.06 14.53 -3.57
CA GLU A 358 -8.94 14.33 -5.02
C GLU A 358 -9.15 15.62 -5.83
N HIS A 359 -9.91 16.58 -5.29
CA HIS A 359 -10.14 17.84 -5.98
C HIS A 359 -8.82 18.59 -6.16
N LYS A 360 -8.44 18.82 -7.43
CA LYS A 360 -7.16 19.44 -7.82
C LYS A 360 -5.94 18.69 -7.30
N ARG A 361 -6.01 17.37 -7.10
CA ARG A 361 -4.90 16.56 -6.58
C ARG A 361 -3.56 16.73 -7.31
N THR A 362 -3.57 17.15 -8.59
CA THR A 362 -2.38 17.37 -9.44
C THR A 362 -1.88 18.82 -9.44
N SER A 363 -2.54 19.74 -8.73
CA SER A 363 -2.25 21.19 -8.75
C SER A 363 -2.43 21.89 -7.42
N THR A 364 -3.07 21.25 -6.44
CA THR A 364 -3.21 21.77 -5.09
C THR A 364 -1.99 21.42 -4.26
N SER A 365 -1.78 22.17 -3.18
CA SER A 365 -0.77 21.83 -2.19
C SER A 365 -1.37 21.72 -0.80
N SER A 366 -0.95 20.69 -0.08
CA SER A 366 -1.26 20.52 1.33
C SER A 366 -0.21 21.23 2.16
N PHE A 367 -0.65 22.18 3.00
CA PHE A 367 0.20 22.92 3.93
C PHE A 367 0.14 22.26 5.30
N ILE A 368 1.18 21.49 5.64
CA ILE A 368 1.23 20.70 6.87
C ILE A 368 2.45 21.15 7.69
N GLU A 369 2.20 21.55 8.94
CA GLU A 369 3.27 21.91 9.88
C GLU A 369 4.06 20.68 10.33
N ASP A 370 5.31 20.91 10.76
CA ASP A 370 6.27 19.86 11.11
C ASP A 370 5.75 18.90 12.19
N ARG A 371 5.14 19.42 13.25
CA ARG A 371 4.56 18.55 14.30
C ARG A 371 3.44 17.68 13.76
N THR A 372 2.54 18.26 12.97
CA THR A 372 1.37 17.57 12.43
C THR A 372 1.77 16.51 11.39
N ILE A 373 2.78 16.77 10.55
CA ILE A 373 3.28 15.75 9.62
C ILE A 373 3.86 14.55 10.39
N HIS A 374 4.62 14.77 11.46
CA HIS A 374 5.21 13.67 12.25
C HIS A 374 4.19 12.91 13.11
N GLU A 375 3.31 13.61 13.82
CA GLU A 375 2.39 12.98 14.77
C GLU A 375 1.18 12.31 14.08
N ILE A 376 0.74 12.82 12.92
CA ILE A 376 -0.50 12.37 12.27
C ILE A 376 -0.20 11.68 10.93
N TYR A 377 0.25 12.43 9.93
CA TYR A 377 0.22 11.95 8.56
C TYR A 377 1.35 10.96 8.24
N ALA A 378 2.55 11.17 8.81
CA ALA A 378 3.72 10.33 8.55
C ALA A 378 3.77 9.10 9.46
N HIS A 379 3.03 9.11 10.58
CA HIS A 379 3.02 8.00 11.53
C HIS A 379 2.70 6.64 10.86
N PRO A 380 1.67 6.50 10.01
CA PRO A 380 1.44 5.23 9.31
C PRO A 380 2.60 4.80 8.41
N PHE A 381 3.29 5.74 7.77
CA PHE A 381 4.44 5.44 6.91
C PHE A 381 5.66 5.01 7.72
N MET A 382 5.93 5.66 8.87
CA MET A 382 6.93 5.19 9.84
C MET A 382 6.65 3.75 10.25
N ARG A 383 5.38 3.40 10.51
CA ARG A 383 5.00 2.01 10.83
C ARG A 383 5.23 1.06 9.65
N SER A 384 4.96 1.47 8.41
CA SER A 384 5.32 0.66 7.23
C SER A 384 6.84 0.46 7.11
N VAL A 385 7.66 1.47 7.41
CA VAL A 385 9.13 1.35 7.44
C VAL A 385 9.57 0.36 8.51
N MET A 386 8.99 0.41 9.71
CA MET A 386 9.23 -0.58 10.77
C MET A 386 8.79 -2.01 10.38
N ALA A 387 7.82 -2.16 9.46
CA ALA A 387 7.42 -3.45 8.89
C ALA A 387 8.33 -3.90 7.74
N GLY A 388 9.40 -3.15 7.45
CA GLY A 388 10.36 -3.47 6.39
C GLY A 388 9.83 -3.23 4.98
N VAL A 389 8.89 -2.29 4.78
CA VAL A 389 8.28 -2.02 3.47
C VAL A 389 9.34 -1.82 2.38
N ALA A 390 9.13 -2.46 1.23
CA ALA A 390 10.05 -2.43 0.08
C ALA A 390 10.00 -1.10 -0.69
N SER A 391 8.82 -0.50 -0.82
CA SER A 391 8.64 0.74 -1.60
C SER A 391 7.65 1.73 -0.98
N VAL A 392 7.81 3.01 -1.31
CA VAL A 392 6.89 4.10 -0.93
C VAL A 392 6.53 4.91 -2.17
N MET A 393 5.25 5.22 -2.38
CA MET A 393 4.78 6.00 -3.53
C MET A 393 4.55 7.46 -3.15
N CYS A 394 5.19 8.41 -3.84
CA CYS A 394 5.09 9.83 -3.53
C CYS A 394 3.94 10.58 -4.24
N ASN A 395 3.37 11.61 -3.60
CA ASN A 395 2.33 12.52 -4.14
C ASN A 395 2.24 13.89 -3.38
N LEU A 396 2.05 15.02 -4.08
CA LEU A 396 2.11 16.49 -3.76
C LEU A 396 2.08 17.05 -2.29
N ILE A 397 3.01 17.97 -1.89
CA ILE A 397 3.04 18.65 -0.56
C ILE A 397 3.85 19.97 -0.41
N ASN A 398 3.32 20.96 0.34
CA ASN A 398 4.01 22.21 0.77
C ASN A 398 4.62 23.08 -0.35
N GLN A 399 3.85 23.40 -1.39
CA GLN A 399 4.21 24.10 -2.64
C GLN A 399 5.29 23.42 -3.50
N THR A 400 5.79 22.27 -3.07
CA THR A 400 6.71 21.43 -3.82
C THR A 400 5.98 20.16 -4.23
N TYR A 401 6.17 19.70 -5.45
CA TYR A 401 5.64 18.39 -5.83
C TYR A 401 6.28 17.33 -4.93
N ALA A 402 5.52 16.40 -4.35
CA ALA A 402 6.11 15.57 -3.29
C ALA A 402 7.14 14.59 -3.81
N CYS A 403 7.06 14.19 -5.08
CA CYS A 403 8.11 13.43 -5.75
C CYS A 403 9.38 14.26 -6.00
N GLU A 404 9.40 15.54 -5.62
CA GLU A 404 10.53 16.46 -5.63
C GLU A 404 10.71 17.18 -4.29
N ASN A 405 10.15 16.64 -3.20
CA ASN A 405 10.21 17.26 -1.88
C ASN A 405 11.31 16.60 -1.04
N ASP A 406 12.47 17.25 -1.02
CA ASP A 406 13.67 16.84 -0.26
C ASP A 406 13.36 16.63 1.23
N LYS A 407 12.58 17.54 1.85
CA LYS A 407 12.23 17.45 3.26
C LYS A 407 11.45 16.18 3.58
N THR A 408 10.44 15.82 2.81
CA THR A 408 9.64 14.63 3.13
C THR A 408 10.35 13.33 2.73
N GLN A 409 11.04 13.31 1.60
CA GLN A 409 11.67 12.10 1.08
C GLN A 409 13.05 11.83 1.70
N ASN A 410 13.98 12.78 1.61
CA ASN A 410 15.33 12.58 2.11
C ASN A 410 15.42 12.76 3.63
N ASP A 411 14.84 13.82 4.20
CA ASP A 411 14.94 14.04 5.66
C ASP A 411 14.05 13.05 6.41
N ILE A 412 12.73 13.13 6.23
CA ILE A 412 11.80 12.38 7.08
C ILE A 412 11.85 10.88 6.74
N LEU A 413 11.62 10.52 5.48
CA LEU A 413 11.50 9.11 5.10
C LEU A 413 12.84 8.37 5.12
N LYS A 414 13.83 8.83 4.36
CA LYS A 414 15.13 8.13 4.23
C LYS A 414 16.00 8.30 5.47
N ARG A 415 16.15 9.51 6.04
CA ARG A 415 17.05 9.77 7.17
C ARG A 415 16.41 9.49 8.54
N GLU A 416 15.29 10.13 8.86
CA GLU A 416 14.70 10.03 10.20
C GLU A 416 14.06 8.65 10.45
N PHE A 417 13.30 8.12 9.49
CA PHE A 417 12.71 6.78 9.62
C PHE A 417 13.67 5.66 9.22
N GLY A 418 14.80 5.97 8.57
CA GLY A 418 15.77 4.97 8.11
C GLY A 418 15.25 4.09 6.96
N PHE A 419 14.38 4.64 6.09
CA PHE A 419 13.84 3.87 4.97
C PHE A 419 14.92 3.37 4.00
N ARG A 420 15.05 2.04 3.93
CA ARG A 420 16.05 1.34 3.13
C ARG A 420 15.60 0.99 1.71
N GLY A 421 14.29 0.92 1.48
CA GLY A 421 13.72 0.65 0.17
C GLY A 421 13.86 1.82 -0.82
N TYR A 422 13.00 1.81 -1.84
CA TYR A 422 13.00 2.82 -2.92
C TYR A 422 11.69 3.60 -3.01
N ILE A 423 11.77 4.85 -3.47
CA ILE A 423 10.63 5.74 -3.67
C ILE A 423 10.18 5.69 -5.13
N ILE A 424 8.90 5.43 -5.36
CA ILE A 424 8.26 5.43 -6.68
C ILE A 424 7.36 6.66 -6.83
N SER A 425 7.20 7.19 -8.03
CA SER A 425 6.19 8.20 -8.28
C SER A 425 4.80 7.56 -8.34
N ASP A 426 3.77 8.28 -7.88
CA ASP A 426 2.42 8.06 -8.42
C ASP A 426 2.45 8.30 -9.95
N TRP A 427 1.46 7.80 -10.69
CA TRP A 427 1.46 7.89 -12.14
C TRP A 427 1.40 9.36 -12.59
N GLN A 428 2.41 9.79 -13.36
CA GLN A 428 2.63 11.17 -13.80
C GLN A 428 2.97 12.18 -12.69
N ALA A 429 3.44 11.71 -11.52
CA ALA A 429 3.83 12.59 -10.42
C ALA A 429 5.30 13.06 -10.47
N THR A 430 6.12 12.49 -11.36
CA THR A 430 7.47 12.99 -11.68
C THR A 430 7.36 14.23 -12.57
N LEU A 431 8.05 15.32 -12.23
CA LEU A 431 7.87 16.61 -12.91
C LEU A 431 9.17 17.32 -13.33
N SER A 432 10.32 16.72 -13.01
CA SER A 432 11.63 17.13 -13.52
C SER A 432 12.64 15.99 -13.35
N THR A 433 13.73 16.03 -14.12
CA THR A 433 14.86 15.09 -13.91
C THR A 433 15.62 15.43 -12.63
N TYR A 434 16.13 16.67 -12.55
CA TYR A 434 17.02 17.09 -11.47
C TYR A 434 16.32 17.15 -10.12
N GLY A 435 15.17 17.83 -10.03
CA GLY A 435 14.45 18.04 -8.77
C GLY A 435 13.99 16.73 -8.16
N SER A 436 13.43 15.83 -8.98
CA SER A 436 12.99 14.51 -8.52
C SER A 436 14.15 13.65 -8.01
N VAL A 437 15.25 13.52 -8.78
CA VAL A 437 16.37 12.64 -8.43
C VAL A 437 17.12 13.13 -7.18
N PHE A 438 17.39 14.44 -7.07
CA PHE A 438 18.08 15.00 -5.90
C PHE A 438 17.22 14.96 -4.64
N SER A 439 15.91 15.10 -4.78
CA SER A 439 14.99 15.06 -3.63
C SER A 439 14.71 13.65 -3.13
N GLY A 440 15.24 12.61 -3.78
CA GLY A 440 15.19 11.25 -3.29
C GLY A 440 14.35 10.28 -4.10
N LEU A 441 13.73 10.69 -5.22
CA LEU A 441 12.97 9.76 -6.07
C LEU A 441 13.91 8.70 -6.66
N ASP A 442 13.47 7.44 -6.62
CA ASP A 442 14.28 6.30 -7.11
C ASP A 442 13.69 5.66 -8.37
N MET A 443 12.37 5.75 -8.59
CA MET A 443 11.70 5.15 -9.75
C MET A 443 10.60 6.06 -10.30
N THR A 444 10.63 6.36 -11.60
CA THR A 444 9.57 7.11 -12.28
C THR A 444 8.54 6.16 -12.91
N MET A 445 7.25 6.39 -12.63
CA MET A 445 6.12 5.61 -13.14
C MET A 445 5.02 6.49 -13.75
N PRO A 446 4.40 6.04 -14.86
CA PRO A 446 4.70 4.82 -15.60
C PRO A 446 5.95 4.94 -16.49
N GLY A 447 6.64 6.09 -16.44
CA GLY A 447 7.90 6.35 -17.14
C GLY A 447 7.85 7.59 -18.01
N ASP A 448 6.73 7.81 -18.68
CA ASP A 448 6.53 8.92 -19.59
C ASP A 448 6.19 10.25 -18.88
N ILE A 449 6.52 11.38 -19.49
CA ILE A 449 6.16 12.70 -18.92
C ILE A 449 4.65 12.86 -18.91
N THR A 450 4.00 12.49 -20.01
CA THR A 450 2.56 12.33 -20.07
C THR A 450 2.22 10.99 -20.69
N PHE A 451 1.06 10.42 -20.38
CA PHE A 451 0.69 9.12 -20.91
C PHE A 451 0.84 9.04 -22.43
N LYS A 452 1.71 8.13 -22.87
CA LYS A 452 2.06 7.84 -24.26
C LYS A 452 2.82 8.96 -24.99
N SER A 453 3.48 9.87 -24.28
CA SER A 453 4.31 10.92 -24.93
C SER A 453 5.58 10.39 -25.56
N GLY A 454 6.10 9.24 -25.10
CA GLY A 454 7.34 8.65 -25.59
C GLY A 454 8.61 9.38 -25.14
N ASP A 455 8.48 10.44 -24.36
CA ASP A 455 9.57 11.10 -23.63
C ASP A 455 9.51 10.74 -22.14
N SER A 456 10.60 10.98 -21.41
CA SER A 456 10.68 10.67 -19.97
C SER A 456 11.51 11.73 -19.25
N TYR A 457 11.16 12.04 -18.00
CA TYR A 457 12.07 12.79 -17.12
C TYR A 457 13.31 11.96 -16.75
N PHE A 458 13.23 10.64 -16.72
CA PHE A 458 14.40 9.77 -16.52
C PHE A 458 14.90 9.26 -17.87
N GLY A 459 15.21 7.97 -18.03
CA GLY A 459 15.73 7.40 -19.27
C GLY A 459 16.91 8.20 -19.83
N GLY A 460 16.86 8.50 -21.14
CA GLY A 460 17.91 9.28 -21.82
C GLY A 460 18.20 10.65 -21.21
N ASN A 461 17.21 11.31 -20.58
CA ASN A 461 17.43 12.58 -19.89
C ASN A 461 18.29 12.37 -18.64
N LEU A 462 17.96 11.41 -17.78
CA LEU A 462 18.79 11.10 -16.60
C LEU A 462 20.22 10.70 -16.99
N THR A 463 20.38 9.84 -18.00
CA THR A 463 21.70 9.50 -18.55
C THR A 463 22.49 10.75 -18.99
N THR A 464 21.83 11.71 -19.63
CA THR A 464 22.46 12.97 -20.06
C THR A 464 22.90 13.83 -18.88
N TYR A 465 22.07 13.94 -17.83
CA TYR A 465 22.40 14.68 -16.61
C TYR A 465 23.56 14.05 -15.83
N VAL A 466 23.74 12.73 -15.92
CA VAL A 466 24.92 12.09 -15.32
C VAL A 466 26.16 12.33 -16.17
N ARG A 467 26.07 12.14 -17.49
CA ARG A 467 27.20 12.34 -18.41
C ARG A 467 27.74 13.77 -18.43
N ASN A 468 26.89 14.77 -18.16
CA ASN A 468 27.30 16.17 -18.07
C ASN A 468 27.71 16.60 -16.65
N ASN A 469 27.80 15.65 -15.70
CA ASN A 469 28.14 15.85 -14.29
C ASN A 469 27.15 16.71 -13.47
N THR A 470 25.92 16.89 -13.93
CA THR A 470 24.88 17.60 -13.15
C THR A 470 24.32 16.73 -12.02
N ILE A 471 24.13 15.43 -12.29
CA ILE A 471 23.77 14.41 -11.30
C ILE A 471 24.98 13.48 -11.14
N PRO A 472 25.48 13.26 -9.92
CA PRO A 472 26.59 12.34 -9.74
C PRO A 472 26.13 10.88 -9.98
N GLU A 473 26.95 10.06 -10.64
CA GLU A 473 26.58 8.68 -10.99
C GLU A 473 26.21 7.83 -9.76
N ASN A 474 26.88 8.07 -8.63
CA ASN A 474 26.58 7.37 -7.38
C ASN A 474 25.14 7.59 -6.88
N ARG A 475 24.45 8.66 -7.32
CA ARG A 475 23.04 8.85 -7.03
C ARG A 475 22.19 7.83 -7.80
N VAL A 476 22.51 7.57 -9.06
CA VAL A 476 21.85 6.54 -9.88
C VAL A 476 22.20 5.14 -9.38
N ASP A 477 23.42 4.94 -8.89
CA ASP A 477 23.80 3.70 -8.20
C ASP A 477 22.89 3.43 -7.00
N ASP A 478 22.67 4.41 -6.11
CA ASP A 478 21.77 4.27 -4.96
C ASP A 478 20.31 3.96 -5.39
N MET A 479 19.80 4.59 -6.46
CA MET A 479 18.46 4.30 -6.99
C MET A 479 18.34 2.84 -7.41
N ALA A 480 19.26 2.39 -8.27
CA ALA A 480 19.27 1.03 -8.78
C ALA A 480 19.51 0.02 -7.66
N GLU A 481 20.41 0.30 -6.73
CA GLU A 481 20.75 -0.57 -5.60
C GLU A 481 19.53 -0.78 -4.68
N ARG A 482 18.77 0.27 -4.36
CA ARG A 482 17.53 0.14 -3.55
C ARG A 482 16.45 -0.70 -4.22
N ILE A 483 16.26 -0.52 -5.53
CA ILE A 483 15.25 -1.25 -6.31
C ILE A 483 15.63 -2.74 -6.40
N ILE A 484 16.88 -3.03 -6.75
CA ILE A 484 17.36 -4.40 -6.87
C ILE A 484 17.50 -5.08 -5.50
N ALA A 485 17.86 -4.35 -4.44
CA ALA A 485 17.86 -4.88 -3.08
C ALA A 485 16.46 -5.32 -2.66
N ALA A 486 15.41 -4.54 -2.95
CA ALA A 486 14.04 -4.96 -2.66
C ALA A 486 13.61 -6.23 -3.43
N TRP A 487 14.10 -6.41 -4.66
CA TRP A 487 13.90 -7.63 -5.45
C TRP A 487 14.55 -8.85 -4.80
N PHE A 488 15.80 -8.73 -4.33
CA PHE A 488 16.51 -9.81 -3.60
C PHE A 488 15.96 -10.07 -2.20
N LEU A 489 15.54 -9.02 -1.49
CA LEU A 489 14.99 -9.09 -0.13
C LEU A 489 13.79 -10.04 -0.06
N LEU A 490 12.99 -10.07 -1.12
CA LEU A 490 11.75 -10.83 -1.19
C LEU A 490 11.86 -12.06 -2.10
N HIS A 491 13.09 -12.48 -2.37
CA HIS A 491 13.43 -13.69 -3.13
C HIS A 491 12.79 -13.74 -4.52
N GLN A 492 12.64 -12.58 -5.15
CA GLN A 492 12.05 -12.46 -6.48
C GLN A 492 13.04 -12.82 -7.60
N ASP A 493 14.31 -13.04 -7.23
CA ASP A 493 15.37 -13.64 -8.05
C ASP A 493 15.27 -15.16 -8.17
N SER A 494 14.39 -15.80 -7.38
CA SER A 494 14.18 -17.24 -7.46
C SER A 494 13.65 -17.67 -8.83
N PRO A 495 14.15 -18.78 -9.40
CA PRO A 495 13.56 -19.37 -10.61
C PRO A 495 12.10 -19.82 -10.41
N ASP A 496 11.65 -19.96 -9.16
CA ASP A 496 10.25 -20.28 -8.81
C ASP A 496 9.36 -19.03 -8.69
N TYR A 497 9.87 -17.84 -8.99
CA TYR A 497 9.03 -16.65 -9.08
C TYR A 497 8.19 -16.71 -10.37
N PRO A 498 6.85 -16.67 -10.32
CA PRO A 498 6.03 -16.82 -11.51
C PRO A 498 6.22 -15.67 -12.50
N SER A 499 6.24 -16.00 -13.81
CA SER A 499 6.15 -15.01 -14.87
C SER A 499 4.78 -14.33 -14.88
N VAL A 500 4.73 -13.10 -15.40
CA VAL A 500 3.47 -12.35 -15.57
C VAL A 500 2.54 -13.07 -16.55
N ASN A 501 1.39 -13.52 -16.06
CA ASN A 501 0.46 -14.40 -16.79
C ASN A 501 -0.90 -13.76 -17.14
N PHE A 502 -1.00 -12.44 -16.99
CA PHE A 502 -2.17 -11.63 -17.35
C PHE A 502 -1.74 -10.32 -18.01
N ASN A 503 -2.69 -9.59 -18.57
CA ASN A 503 -2.45 -8.31 -19.23
C ASN A 503 -3.51 -7.26 -18.81
N ALA A 504 -3.12 -6.34 -17.94
CA ALA A 504 -3.95 -5.25 -17.43
C ALA A 504 -4.37 -4.23 -18.51
N VAL A 505 -3.67 -4.19 -19.65
CA VAL A 505 -3.96 -3.28 -20.78
C VAL A 505 -4.94 -3.93 -21.76
N HIS A 506 -4.74 -5.21 -22.05
CA HIS A 506 -5.52 -6.00 -23.00
C HIS A 506 -6.17 -7.19 -22.30
N ILE A 507 -7.15 -6.92 -21.43
CA ILE A 507 -7.79 -7.91 -20.55
C ILE A 507 -8.55 -9.03 -21.29
N ASP A 508 -8.97 -8.77 -22.52
CA ASP A 508 -9.75 -9.70 -23.36
C ASP A 508 -8.88 -10.45 -24.38
N ASP A 509 -7.57 -10.20 -24.40
CA ASP A 509 -6.65 -10.86 -25.33
C ASP A 509 -6.14 -12.19 -24.75
N ASP A 510 -6.71 -13.30 -25.21
CA ASP A 510 -6.32 -14.65 -24.76
C ASP A 510 -4.87 -15.01 -25.10
N ALA A 511 -4.22 -14.33 -26.05
CA ALA A 511 -2.81 -14.58 -26.36
C ALA A 511 -1.86 -14.06 -25.27
N THR A 512 -2.30 -13.08 -24.48
CA THR A 512 -1.50 -12.47 -23.41
C THR A 512 -2.08 -12.68 -22.01
N ASN A 513 -3.17 -13.44 -21.90
CA ASN A 513 -3.83 -13.81 -20.65
C ASN A 513 -3.95 -15.33 -20.53
N GLU A 514 -3.18 -15.93 -19.61
CA GLU A 514 -3.20 -17.38 -19.36
C GLU A 514 -4.38 -17.82 -18.47
N ARG A 515 -5.19 -16.86 -17.97
CA ARG A 515 -6.40 -17.11 -17.17
C ARG A 515 -6.13 -17.92 -15.89
N VAL A 516 -4.96 -17.76 -15.28
CA VAL A 516 -4.54 -18.51 -14.06
C VAL A 516 -5.42 -18.16 -12.87
N ASN A 517 -6.02 -19.17 -12.22
CA ASN A 517 -6.80 -18.98 -11.00
C ASN A 517 -5.90 -18.93 -9.76
N VAL A 518 -5.96 -17.80 -9.04
CA VAL A 518 -5.17 -17.55 -7.83
C VAL A 518 -6.01 -17.42 -6.55
N GLN A 519 -7.33 -17.61 -6.64
CA GLN A 519 -8.28 -17.33 -5.55
C GLN A 519 -8.19 -18.28 -4.36
N ALA A 520 -7.72 -19.51 -4.58
CA ALA A 520 -7.68 -20.58 -3.59
C ALA A 520 -8.99 -20.64 -2.77
N ASP A 521 -8.91 -20.63 -1.43
CA ASP A 521 -10.06 -20.50 -0.54
C ASP A 521 -10.14 -19.12 0.14
N HIS A 522 -9.55 -18.08 -0.46
CA HIS A 522 -9.49 -16.73 0.10
C HIS A 522 -10.88 -16.12 0.36
N PHE A 523 -11.93 -16.58 -0.35
CA PHE A 523 -13.32 -16.19 -0.11
C PHE A 523 -13.78 -16.42 1.34
N LYS A 524 -13.21 -17.40 2.06
CA LYS A 524 -13.51 -17.65 3.47
C LYS A 524 -13.10 -16.47 4.34
N LEU A 525 -11.91 -15.93 4.10
CA LEU A 525 -11.41 -14.74 4.79
C LEU A 525 -12.26 -13.51 4.44
N VAL A 526 -12.59 -13.32 3.16
CA VAL A 526 -13.45 -12.21 2.73
C VAL A 526 -14.80 -12.25 3.46
N ARG A 527 -15.43 -13.42 3.54
CA ARG A 527 -16.69 -13.60 4.27
C ARG A 527 -16.54 -13.36 5.77
N GLU A 528 -15.48 -13.88 6.39
CA GLU A 528 -15.22 -13.67 7.81
C GLU A 528 -15.02 -12.18 8.12
N MET A 529 -14.12 -11.51 7.39
CA MET A 529 -13.88 -10.07 7.54
C MET A 529 -15.12 -9.24 7.22
N GLY A 530 -15.91 -9.65 6.22
CA GLY A 530 -17.22 -9.10 5.92
C GLY A 530 -18.07 -8.98 7.18
N SER A 531 -18.25 -10.09 7.91
CA SER A 531 -19.00 -10.09 9.17
C SER A 531 -18.32 -9.37 10.34
N ARG A 532 -16.99 -9.49 10.48
CA ARG A 532 -16.22 -8.94 11.61
C ARG A 532 -16.03 -7.43 11.55
N GLY A 533 -16.07 -6.84 10.35
CA GLY A 533 -15.96 -5.40 10.14
C GLY A 533 -17.30 -4.66 10.22
N MET A 534 -18.42 -5.37 10.36
CA MET A 534 -19.74 -4.74 10.52
C MET A 534 -19.86 -4.07 11.90
N VAL A 535 -20.27 -2.79 11.91
CA VAL A 535 -20.48 -2.02 13.14
C VAL A 535 -21.97 -1.91 13.43
N LEU A 536 -22.44 -2.56 14.50
CA LEU A 536 -23.81 -2.43 14.98
C LEU A 536 -23.99 -1.11 15.74
N LEU A 537 -24.43 -0.07 15.04
CA LEU A 537 -24.60 1.27 15.61
C LEU A 537 -25.82 1.38 16.52
N LYS A 538 -26.88 0.63 16.24
CA LYS A 538 -28.17 0.72 16.94
C LYS A 538 -28.88 -0.63 16.94
N ASN A 539 -29.41 -1.04 18.08
CA ASN A 539 -30.20 -2.26 18.24
C ASN A 539 -31.32 -2.05 19.27
N ASP A 540 -32.39 -1.38 18.84
CA ASP A 540 -33.56 -1.14 19.71
C ASP A 540 -34.43 -2.39 19.78
N HIS A 541 -35.00 -2.64 20.96
CA HIS A 541 -35.97 -3.73 21.19
C HIS A 541 -35.46 -5.12 20.75
N PHE A 542 -34.15 -5.36 20.80
CA PHE A 542 -33.53 -6.62 20.37
C PHE A 542 -33.95 -7.02 18.95
N ALA A 543 -34.03 -6.04 18.04
CA ALA A 543 -34.36 -6.29 16.65
C ALA A 543 -33.36 -7.21 15.95
N LEU A 544 -32.10 -7.22 16.40
CA LEU A 544 -31.07 -8.17 16.00
C LEU A 544 -30.56 -8.99 17.21
N PRO A 545 -30.18 -10.26 17.00
CA PRO A 545 -30.18 -10.99 15.72
C PRO A 545 -31.60 -11.40 15.27
N LEU A 546 -31.78 -11.58 13.96
CA LEU A 546 -33.00 -12.22 13.45
C LEU A 546 -33.09 -13.66 13.99
N THR A 547 -34.29 -14.10 14.28
CA THR A 547 -34.56 -15.40 14.90
C THR A 547 -34.68 -16.54 13.87
N GLY A 548 -34.93 -16.21 12.60
CA GLY A 548 -35.30 -17.16 11.56
C GLY A 548 -36.78 -17.57 11.62
N SER A 549 -37.55 -16.98 12.54
CA SER A 549 -39.00 -17.20 12.70
C SER A 549 -39.83 -15.99 12.27
N GLU A 550 -39.20 -14.97 11.68
CA GLU A 550 -39.88 -13.80 11.15
C GLU A 550 -40.89 -14.21 10.07
N ARG A 551 -42.16 -13.82 10.24
CA ARG A 551 -43.24 -14.17 9.30
C ARG A 551 -42.98 -13.67 7.87
N SER A 552 -42.34 -12.52 7.74
CA SER A 552 -42.03 -11.87 6.47
C SER A 552 -40.85 -10.93 6.63
N ILE A 553 -39.93 -10.95 5.67
CA ILE A 553 -38.80 -10.02 5.57
C ILE A 553 -38.96 -9.24 4.27
N LEU A 554 -38.89 -7.90 4.37
CA LEU A 554 -38.79 -7.03 3.20
C LEU A 554 -37.32 -6.60 3.05
N ILE A 555 -36.75 -6.86 1.88
CA ILE A 555 -35.44 -6.35 1.48
C ILE A 555 -35.70 -5.22 0.48
N ALA A 556 -35.20 -4.02 0.76
CA ALA A 556 -35.47 -2.82 -0.03
C ALA A 556 -34.22 -1.94 -0.17
N GLY A 557 -34.15 -1.23 -1.29
CA GLY A 557 -33.03 -0.34 -1.64
C GLY A 557 -32.16 -0.90 -2.77
N LEU A 558 -31.61 -0.01 -3.61
CA LEU A 558 -30.74 -0.38 -4.73
C LEU A 558 -29.47 -1.12 -4.26
N ASP A 559 -28.96 -0.76 -3.09
CA ASP A 559 -27.76 -1.34 -2.48
C ASP A 559 -27.90 -2.83 -2.13
N ALA A 560 -29.13 -3.35 -2.02
CA ALA A 560 -29.39 -4.76 -1.80
C ALA A 560 -29.38 -5.61 -3.09
N ALA A 561 -29.32 -4.97 -4.26
CA ALA A 561 -29.26 -5.65 -5.54
C ALA A 561 -27.80 -6.01 -5.90
N PRO A 562 -27.57 -7.09 -6.68
CA PRO A 562 -26.25 -7.35 -7.24
C PRO A 562 -25.76 -6.17 -8.07
N GLN A 563 -24.51 -5.76 -7.86
CA GLN A 563 -23.90 -4.69 -8.63
C GLN A 563 -23.74 -5.13 -10.10
N PRO A 564 -24.27 -4.39 -11.10
CA PRO A 564 -24.26 -4.82 -12.50
C PRO A 564 -22.86 -5.08 -13.09
N GLY A 565 -21.83 -4.39 -12.60
CA GLY A 565 -20.43 -4.58 -13.03
C GLY A 565 -19.64 -5.60 -12.22
N GLY A 566 -20.27 -6.29 -11.26
CA GLY A 566 -19.61 -7.24 -10.37
C GLY A 566 -18.88 -6.58 -9.18
N PRO A 567 -18.23 -7.38 -8.32
CA PRO A 567 -17.69 -6.94 -7.03
C PRO A 567 -16.50 -5.97 -7.14
N ASN A 568 -15.82 -5.90 -8.28
CA ASN A 568 -14.71 -4.98 -8.55
C ASN A 568 -15.15 -3.67 -9.24
N TYR A 569 -16.46 -3.45 -9.41
CA TYR A 569 -16.98 -2.26 -10.07
C TYR A 569 -17.39 -1.19 -9.07
N ALA A 570 -16.51 -0.20 -8.85
CA ALA A 570 -16.83 0.97 -8.07
C ALA A 570 -17.72 1.93 -8.87
N THR A 571 -19.02 2.00 -8.56
CA THR A 571 -19.83 3.15 -8.95
C THR A 571 -19.50 4.32 -8.03
N VAL A 572 -18.53 5.15 -8.40
CA VAL A 572 -18.51 6.55 -7.95
C VAL A 572 -19.57 7.28 -8.78
N ASN A 573 -20.85 6.98 -8.53
CA ASN A 573 -21.92 7.76 -9.12
C ASN A 573 -21.96 9.09 -8.37
N GLU A 574 -21.32 10.12 -8.93
CA GLU A 574 -21.88 11.46 -8.76
C GLU A 574 -23.32 11.39 -9.31
N PRO A 575 -24.35 11.67 -8.51
CA PRO A 575 -25.69 11.75 -9.05
C PRO A 575 -25.70 12.91 -10.04
N LYS A 576 -25.64 12.60 -11.33
CA LYS A 576 -26.10 13.53 -12.37
C LYS A 576 -27.59 13.71 -12.12
N ILE A 577 -27.93 14.73 -11.34
CA ILE A 577 -29.27 15.29 -11.32
C ILE A 577 -29.50 15.77 -12.75
N LYS A 578 -30.15 14.94 -13.56
CA LYS A 578 -30.78 15.41 -14.78
C LYS A 578 -31.94 16.27 -14.32
N SER A 579 -31.81 17.59 -14.48
CA SER A 579 -32.96 18.47 -14.51
C SER A 579 -33.77 18.10 -15.76
N GLU A 580 -34.92 17.47 -15.56
CA GLU A 580 -36.03 17.58 -16.52
C GLU A 580 -36.76 18.91 -16.32
#